data_AF-A0A553N2V0-F1
#
_entry.id   AF-A0A553N2V0-F1
#
_cell.length_a   1.000
_cell.length_b   1.000
_cell.length_c   1.000
_cell.angle_alpha   90.00
_cell.angle_beta   90.00
_cell.angle_gamma   90.00
#
_symmetry.space_group_name_H-M   'P 1'
#
loop_
_entity.id
_entity.type
_entity.pdbx_description
1 polymer ?
#
loop_
_entity_poly.entity_id
_entity_poly.type
_entity_poly.pdbx_seq_one_letter_code
_entity_poly.pdbx_strand_id
1 'polypeptide(L)'
;AKEKYEKSLDELSKCRPQYMESMEHVFDQCQQHEVKRLTFLKEALLDIKRHLNLTESQNYSSVYREFERTILAVNTQEDLKWFSNNHGPGMHMNWPQFEEYNPEATNAVAKREKKRPDGVAPSTPNTEHAGQAGDRGSYDKNQAYSTEWSDDELPAGYSGNETNGGGNSFEEDSGTRGGIRVRALYDYEGQEQDELTFKA
;
A
#
# COMPACT_ATOMS: atom_id res chain seq x y z
N ALA A 1 53.83 46.60 -43.03
CA ALA A 1 53.23 45.49 -42.24
C ALA A 1 52.76 45.97 -40.86
N LYS A 2 53.66 46.54 -40.05
CA LYS A 2 53.35 47.12 -38.72
C LYS A 2 52.18 48.11 -38.74
N GLU A 3 52.21 49.11 -39.61
CA GLU A 3 51.16 50.13 -39.72
C GLU A 3 49.77 49.56 -40.04
N LYS A 4 49.71 48.53 -40.91
CA LYS A 4 48.44 47.83 -41.20
C LYS A 4 47.91 47.10 -39.96
N TYR A 5 48.79 46.47 -39.20
CA TYR A 5 48.42 45.78 -37.96
C TYR A 5 47.92 46.76 -36.88
N GLU A 6 48.61 47.90 -36.69
CA GLU A 6 48.20 48.95 -35.75
C GLU A 6 46.83 49.54 -36.14
N LYS A 7 46.59 49.75 -37.43
CA LYS A 7 45.27 50.18 -37.93
C LYS A 7 44.17 49.17 -37.62
N SER A 8 44.41 47.87 -37.82
CA SER A 8 43.44 46.82 -37.48
C SER A 8 43.15 46.74 -35.98
N LEU A 9 44.16 46.95 -35.12
CA LEU A 9 43.95 47.02 -33.67
C LEU A 9 43.13 48.24 -33.25
N ASP A 10 43.35 49.40 -33.88
CA ASP A 10 42.57 50.61 -33.61
C ASP A 10 41.10 50.43 -34.03
N GLU A 11 40.85 49.82 -35.20
CA GLU A 11 39.50 49.45 -35.65
C GLU A 11 38.82 48.47 -34.68
N LEU A 12 39.53 47.43 -34.22
CA LEU A 12 39.02 46.51 -33.20
C LEU A 12 38.70 47.23 -31.88
N SER A 13 39.58 48.14 -31.47
CA SER A 13 39.42 48.93 -30.24
C SER A 13 38.16 49.80 -30.30
N LYS A 14 37.87 50.40 -31.46
CA LYS A 14 36.66 51.20 -31.72
C LYS A 14 35.37 50.37 -31.69
N CYS A 15 35.42 49.12 -32.15
CA CYS A 15 34.26 48.22 -32.16
C CYS A 15 33.99 47.56 -30.79
N ARG A 16 34.99 47.50 -29.91
CA ARG A 16 34.91 46.80 -28.62
C ARG A 16 33.76 47.23 -27.72
N PRO A 17 33.46 48.54 -27.53
CA PRO A 17 32.36 48.97 -26.66
C PRO A 17 31.01 48.46 -27.16
N GLN A 18 30.74 48.61 -28.45
CA GLN A 18 29.49 48.13 -29.07
C GLN A 18 29.36 46.61 -28.97
N TYR A 19 30.46 45.88 -29.16
CA TYR A 19 30.50 44.44 -28.98
C TYR A 19 30.15 44.04 -27.53
N MET A 20 30.79 44.69 -26.55
CA MET A 20 30.54 44.41 -25.13
C MET A 20 29.09 44.71 -24.76
N GLU A 21 28.54 45.86 -25.17
CA GLU A 21 27.14 46.22 -24.92
C GLU A 21 26.17 45.20 -25.54
N SER A 22 26.44 44.75 -26.77
CA SER A 22 25.59 43.76 -27.44
C SER A 22 25.67 42.38 -26.76
N MET A 23 26.85 41.99 -26.29
CA MET A 23 27.06 40.74 -25.54
C MET A 23 26.42 40.80 -24.15
N GLU A 24 26.52 41.94 -23.47
CA GLU A 24 25.88 42.18 -22.18
C GLU A 24 24.35 42.14 -22.31
N HIS A 25 23.80 42.73 -23.38
CA HIS A 25 22.37 42.69 -23.65
C HIS A 25 21.82 41.25 -23.77
N VAL A 26 22.47 40.39 -24.55
CA VAL A 26 22.03 38.97 -24.67
C VAL A 26 22.29 38.19 -23.38
N PHE A 27 23.35 38.53 -22.64
CA PHE A 27 23.63 37.94 -21.34
C PHE A 27 22.55 38.28 -20.32
N ASP A 28 22.11 39.54 -20.25
CA ASP A 28 21.03 39.98 -19.36
C ASP A 28 19.70 39.30 -19.70
N GLN A 29 19.42 39.07 -20.98
CA GLN A 29 18.25 38.27 -21.38
C GLN A 29 18.35 36.83 -20.85
N CYS A 30 19.52 36.19 -20.92
CA CYS A 30 19.74 34.87 -20.33
C CYS A 30 19.57 34.91 -18.80
N GLN A 31 20.10 35.93 -18.12
CA GLN A 31 19.91 36.12 -16.68
C GLN A 31 18.44 36.25 -16.31
N GLN A 32 17.64 36.99 -17.08
CA GLN A 32 16.20 37.13 -16.82
C GLN A 32 15.45 35.79 -16.94
N HIS A 33 15.83 34.94 -17.90
CA HIS A 33 15.28 33.58 -17.99
C HIS A 33 15.70 32.73 -16.79
N GLU A 34 16.96 32.85 -16.38
CA GLU A 34 17.48 32.11 -15.24
C GLU A 34 16.80 32.51 -13.93
N VAL A 35 16.57 33.80 -13.71
CA VAL A 35 15.81 34.30 -12.55
C VAL A 35 14.41 33.68 -12.50
N LYS A 36 13.71 33.58 -13.64
CA LYS A 36 12.40 32.93 -13.70
C LYS A 36 12.49 31.45 -13.33
N ARG A 37 13.46 30.72 -13.90
CA ARG A 37 13.67 29.29 -13.62
C ARG A 37 13.99 29.05 -12.13
N LEU A 38 14.89 29.84 -11.56
CA LEU A 38 15.30 29.71 -10.16
C LEU A 38 14.16 30.08 -9.20
N THR A 39 13.40 31.11 -9.51
CA THR A 39 12.22 31.51 -8.72
C THR A 39 11.16 30.41 -8.75
N PHE A 40 10.83 29.91 -9.94
CA PHE A 40 9.91 28.79 -10.09
C PHE A 40 10.39 27.56 -9.31
N LEU A 41 11.66 27.19 -9.43
CA LEU A 41 12.21 26.02 -8.74
C LEU A 41 12.08 26.17 -7.22
N LYS A 42 12.35 27.37 -6.68
CA LYS A 42 12.18 27.67 -5.26
C LYS A 42 10.72 27.50 -4.83
N GLU A 43 9.78 28.06 -5.58
CA GLU A 43 8.35 27.95 -5.29
C GLU A 43 7.88 26.48 -5.34
N ALA A 44 8.29 25.75 -6.37
CA ALA A 44 7.98 24.33 -6.52
C ALA A 44 8.51 23.49 -5.35
N LEU A 45 9.74 23.75 -4.88
CA LEU A 45 10.31 23.05 -3.73
C LEU A 45 9.56 23.37 -2.43
N LEU A 46 9.13 24.62 -2.25
CA LEU A 46 8.30 25.00 -1.10
C LEU A 46 6.93 24.33 -1.15
N ASP A 47 6.32 24.22 -2.33
CA ASP A 47 5.06 23.50 -2.51
C ASP A 47 5.21 22.01 -2.25
N ILE A 48 6.30 21.38 -2.72
CA ILE A 48 6.62 19.99 -2.39
C ILE A 48 6.74 19.82 -0.88
N LYS A 49 7.51 20.69 -0.19
CA LYS A 49 7.62 20.68 1.28
C LYS A 49 6.25 20.77 1.94
N ARG A 50 5.38 21.65 1.45
CA ARG A 50 4.03 21.86 2.00
C ARG A 50 3.17 20.60 1.82
N HIS A 51 3.21 19.96 0.66
CA HIS A 51 2.44 18.74 0.39
C HIS A 51 2.95 17.52 1.16
N LEU A 52 4.25 17.43 1.41
CA LEU A 52 4.83 16.34 2.21
C LEU A 52 4.59 16.51 3.71
N ASN A 53 4.32 17.73 4.18
CA ASN A 53 4.15 17.99 5.61
C ASN A 53 2.74 17.63 6.12
N LEU A 54 2.55 16.36 6.49
CA LEU A 54 1.29 15.88 7.07
C LEU A 54 0.95 16.50 8.43
N THR A 55 1.92 17.06 9.15
CA THR A 55 1.68 17.67 10.48
C THR A 55 0.82 18.93 10.42
N GLU A 56 0.84 19.63 9.28
CA GLU A 56 -0.02 20.79 9.03
C GLU A 56 -1.44 20.36 8.57
N SER A 57 -1.67 19.08 8.28
CA SER A 57 -2.96 18.55 7.87
C SER A 57 -3.82 18.16 9.07
N GLN A 58 -4.95 18.85 9.27
CA GLN A 58 -5.91 18.55 10.33
C GLN A 58 -6.44 17.11 10.27
N ASN A 59 -6.53 16.54 9.06
CA ASN A 59 -7.00 15.17 8.85
C ASN A 59 -6.07 14.17 9.53
N TYR A 60 -4.75 14.39 9.48
CA TYR A 60 -3.78 13.49 10.10
C TYR A 60 -4.00 13.39 11.61
N SER A 61 -4.17 14.52 12.30
CA SER A 61 -4.51 14.55 13.73
C SER A 61 -5.87 13.90 14.03
N SER A 62 -6.86 14.11 13.16
CA SER A 62 -8.21 13.58 13.37
C SER A 62 -8.27 12.05 13.39
N VAL A 63 -7.42 11.36 12.63
CA VAL A 63 -7.35 9.89 12.61
C VAL A 63 -7.02 9.36 14.01
N TYR A 64 -5.99 9.92 14.66
CA TYR A 64 -5.59 9.49 16.00
C TYR A 64 -6.65 9.83 17.05
N ARG A 65 -7.28 11.00 16.94
CA ARG A 65 -8.36 11.42 17.85
C ARG A 65 -9.59 10.51 17.73
N GLU A 66 -9.96 10.13 16.51
CA GLU A 66 -11.10 9.23 16.30
C GLU A 66 -10.79 7.80 16.74
N PHE A 67 -9.55 7.35 16.52
CA PHE A 67 -9.09 6.07 17.02
C PHE A 67 -9.15 6.01 18.56
N GLU A 68 -8.64 7.03 19.25
CA GLU A 68 -8.75 7.15 20.70
C GLU A 68 -10.21 7.14 21.17
N ARG A 69 -11.07 7.93 20.51
CA ARG A 69 -12.51 7.95 20.79
C ARG A 69 -13.14 6.57 20.64
N THR A 70 -12.77 5.81 19.60
CA THR A 70 -13.28 4.46 19.35
C THR A 70 -12.88 3.50 20.47
N ILE A 71 -11.63 3.56 20.93
CA ILE A 71 -11.16 2.74 22.07
C ILE A 71 -11.93 3.11 23.34
N LEU A 72 -12.08 4.40 23.62
CA LEU A 72 -12.79 4.88 24.82
C LEU A 72 -14.29 4.59 24.78
N ALA A 73 -14.87 4.41 23.60
CA ALA A 73 -16.28 4.04 23.43
C ALA A 73 -16.57 2.57 23.75
N VAL A 74 -15.55 1.72 23.91
CA VAL A 74 -15.76 0.30 24.25
C VAL A 74 -16.45 0.19 25.62
N ASN A 75 -17.60 -0.46 25.64
CA ASN A 75 -18.42 -0.63 26.83
C ASN A 75 -18.61 -2.11 27.18
N THR A 76 -17.84 -2.58 28.17
CA THR A 76 -17.89 -3.97 28.62
C THR A 76 -19.27 -4.40 29.13
N GLN A 77 -20.07 -3.49 29.68
CA GLN A 77 -21.41 -3.83 30.17
C GLN A 77 -22.41 -4.05 29.03
N GLU A 78 -22.28 -3.31 27.93
CA GLU A 78 -23.09 -3.53 26.73
C GLU A 78 -22.78 -4.90 26.10
N ASP A 79 -21.50 -5.25 26.00
CA ASP A 79 -21.06 -6.53 25.45
C ASP A 79 -21.54 -7.73 26.29
N LEU A 80 -21.38 -7.66 27.62
CA LEU A 80 -21.87 -8.70 28.53
C LEU A 80 -23.39 -8.85 28.46
N LYS A 81 -24.11 -7.73 28.37
CA LYS A 81 -25.57 -7.74 28.22
C LYS A 81 -26.00 -8.36 26.90
N TRP A 82 -25.34 -8.00 25.79
CA TRP A 82 -25.59 -8.60 24.48
C TRP A 82 -25.38 -10.12 24.53
N PHE A 83 -24.25 -10.58 25.08
CA PHE A 83 -23.97 -12.02 25.16
C PHE A 83 -24.99 -12.76 26.02
N SER A 84 -25.33 -12.21 27.20
CA SER A 84 -26.33 -12.80 28.10
C SER A 84 -27.70 -12.96 27.45
N ASN A 85 -28.12 -11.99 26.62
CA ASN A 85 -29.41 -12.03 25.93
C ASN A 85 -29.42 -13.01 24.75
N ASN A 86 -28.31 -13.14 24.02
CA ASN A 86 -28.24 -13.92 22.79
C ASN A 86 -27.80 -15.37 22.99
N HIS A 87 -26.99 -15.63 24.01
CA HIS A 87 -26.39 -16.95 24.27
C HIS A 87 -26.46 -17.36 25.75
N GLY A 88 -27.12 -16.57 26.59
CA GLY A 88 -27.18 -16.78 28.02
C GLY A 88 -28.61 -16.85 28.58
N PRO A 89 -28.77 -16.62 29.89
CA PRO A 89 -30.05 -16.71 30.56
C PRO A 89 -31.12 -15.71 30.08
N GLY A 90 -30.72 -14.67 29.35
CA GLY A 90 -31.65 -13.71 28.75
C GLY A 90 -32.36 -14.22 27.49
N MET A 91 -31.97 -15.38 26.95
CA MET A 91 -32.66 -16.00 25.83
C MET A 91 -34.09 -16.40 26.20
N HIS A 92 -35.02 -16.22 25.26
CA HIS A 92 -36.39 -16.65 25.45
C HIS A 92 -36.50 -18.18 25.52
N MET A 93 -37.07 -18.67 26.61
CA MET A 93 -37.29 -20.10 26.84
C MET A 93 -38.78 -20.37 27.04
N ASN A 94 -39.33 -21.28 26.24
CA ASN A 94 -40.67 -21.83 26.47
C ASN A 94 -40.55 -22.94 27.52
N TRP A 95 -40.83 -22.61 28.78
CA TRP A 95 -40.86 -23.60 29.84
C TRP A 95 -42.01 -24.59 29.62
N PRO A 96 -41.82 -25.88 29.94
CA PRO A 96 -42.89 -26.87 29.82
C PRO A 96 -44.12 -26.44 30.64
N GLN A 97 -45.27 -26.41 29.97
CA GLN A 97 -46.57 -26.17 30.59
C GLN A 97 -47.49 -27.34 30.25
N PHE A 98 -48.58 -27.48 31.01
CA PHE A 98 -49.57 -28.51 30.72
C PHE A 98 -50.21 -28.24 29.36
N GLU A 99 -50.14 -29.21 28.46
CA GLU A 99 -50.81 -29.18 27.16
C GLU A 99 -51.95 -30.21 27.16
N GLU A 100 -53.13 -29.79 26.73
CA GLU A 100 -54.29 -30.68 26.61
C GLU A 100 -54.04 -31.71 25.50
N TYR A 101 -54.44 -32.97 25.73
CA TYR A 101 -54.14 -34.07 24.82
C TYR A 101 -54.76 -33.83 23.44
N ASN A 102 -53.91 -33.54 22.46
CA ASN A 102 -54.29 -33.37 21.07
C ASN A 102 -53.77 -34.57 20.23
N PRO A 103 -54.65 -35.45 19.72
CA PRO A 103 -54.24 -36.64 18.97
C PRO A 103 -53.49 -36.32 17.66
N GLU A 104 -53.63 -35.11 17.10
CA GLU A 104 -52.90 -34.67 15.90
C GLU A 104 -51.47 -34.16 16.21
N ALA A 105 -51.24 -33.61 17.40
CA ALA A 105 -49.94 -33.07 17.83
C ALA A 105 -48.89 -34.17 18.07
N THR A 106 -49.32 -35.36 18.50
CA THR A 106 -48.48 -36.56 18.66
C THR A 106 -47.75 -36.97 17.37
N ASN A 107 -48.34 -36.70 16.20
CA ASN A 107 -47.74 -37.01 14.90
C ASN A 107 -46.68 -35.98 14.46
N ALA A 108 -46.73 -34.75 14.99
CA ALA A 108 -45.79 -33.67 14.67
C ALA A 108 -44.46 -33.81 15.43
N VAL A 109 -44.49 -34.32 16.66
CA VAL A 109 -43.30 -34.56 17.49
C VAL A 109 -42.42 -35.68 16.89
N ALA A 110 -43.03 -36.77 16.40
CA ALA A 110 -42.31 -37.87 15.75
C ALA A 110 -41.63 -37.49 14.40
N LYS A 111 -42.08 -36.43 13.72
CA LYS A 111 -41.50 -35.97 12.44
C LYS A 111 -40.41 -34.91 12.59
N ARG A 112 -40.30 -34.24 13.75
CA ARG A 112 -39.21 -33.26 14.00
C ARG A 112 -37.87 -33.90 14.35
N GLU A 113 -37.82 -35.23 14.44
CA GLU A 113 -36.59 -36.01 14.63
C GLU A 113 -35.80 -36.21 13.32
N LYS A 114 -35.61 -35.14 12.53
CA LYS A 114 -34.62 -35.11 11.44
C LYS A 114 -34.37 -33.70 10.93
N LYS A 115 -33.60 -32.93 11.70
CA LYS A 115 -32.66 -31.92 11.18
C LYS A 115 -31.62 -31.65 12.27
N ARG A 116 -30.60 -32.51 12.30
CA ARG A 116 -29.30 -32.14 12.86
C ARG A 116 -28.65 -31.15 11.87
N PRO A 117 -28.24 -29.95 12.27
CA PRO A 117 -27.20 -29.25 11.54
C PRO A 117 -25.88 -30.01 11.74
N ASP A 118 -25.19 -30.27 10.64
CA ASP A 118 -23.86 -30.87 10.65
C ASP A 118 -22.88 -30.00 11.45
N GLY A 119 -22.03 -30.67 12.24
CA GLY A 119 -20.72 -30.14 12.61
C GLY A 119 -20.50 -29.84 14.08
N VAL A 120 -19.65 -30.67 14.68
CA VAL A 120 -18.82 -30.43 15.88
C VAL A 120 -19.51 -30.66 17.23
N ALA A 121 -19.51 -31.93 17.65
CA ALA A 121 -19.58 -32.28 19.06
C ALA A 121 -18.17 -32.16 19.71
N PRO A 122 -18.06 -31.65 20.95
CA PRO A 122 -16.82 -31.71 21.72
C PRO A 122 -16.68 -33.11 22.37
N SER A 123 -15.58 -33.79 22.08
CA SER A 123 -15.24 -35.07 22.72
C SER A 123 -14.56 -34.85 24.07
N THR A 124 -15.15 -35.38 25.15
CA THR A 124 -14.46 -35.62 26.43
C THR A 124 -14.06 -37.10 26.54
N PRO A 125 -12.92 -37.42 27.18
CA PRO A 125 -12.26 -38.72 27.05
C PRO A 125 -12.78 -39.72 28.09
N ASN A 126 -12.86 -41.00 27.72
CA ASN A 126 -12.79 -42.07 28.71
C ASN A 126 -11.92 -43.23 28.20
N THR A 127 -10.85 -43.43 28.97
CA THR A 127 -9.99 -44.59 29.17
C THR A 127 -10.70 -45.92 28.93
N GLU A 128 -10.08 -46.90 28.25
CA GLU A 128 -9.69 -48.24 28.74
C GLU A 128 -8.78 -48.97 27.72
N HIS A 129 -7.88 -49.79 28.25
CA HIS A 129 -6.67 -50.39 27.68
C HIS A 129 -6.89 -51.56 26.71
N ALA A 130 -6.11 -51.59 25.62
CA ALA A 130 -5.37 -52.73 25.01
C ALA A 130 -4.99 -52.31 23.57
N GLY A 131 -3.77 -52.32 23.05
CA GLY A 131 -2.49 -52.89 23.46
C GLY A 131 -1.82 -53.41 22.18
N GLN A 132 -1.01 -52.60 21.48
CA GLN A 132 0.18 -53.07 20.75
C GLN A 132 1.05 -51.92 20.23
N ALA A 133 2.34 -52.25 20.12
CA ALA A 133 3.50 -51.37 20.21
C ALA A 133 3.88 -50.68 18.90
N GLY A 134 4.58 -49.55 19.02
CA GLY A 134 5.21 -48.84 17.92
C GLY A 134 5.91 -47.56 18.38
N ASP A 135 7.04 -47.76 19.06
CA ASP A 135 8.24 -46.92 19.19
C ASP A 135 8.17 -45.41 19.49
N ARG A 136 9.01 -45.00 20.44
CA ARG A 136 8.93 -43.75 21.18
C ARG A 136 10.24 -42.98 21.06
N GLY A 137 10.21 -41.85 20.36
CA GLY A 137 10.96 -40.63 20.67
C GLY A 137 12.40 -40.49 20.16
N SER A 138 12.72 -39.30 19.64
CA SER A 138 13.72 -38.42 20.25
C SER A 138 13.72 -37.06 19.55
N TYR A 139 13.80 -36.01 20.36
CA TYR A 139 14.16 -34.66 19.97
C TYR A 139 15.58 -34.67 19.39
N ASP A 140 15.82 -33.90 18.33
CA ASP A 140 17.11 -33.21 18.20
C ASP A 140 16.98 -31.86 17.48
N LYS A 141 17.81 -30.99 18.02
CA LYS A 141 18.12 -29.59 17.85
C LYS A 141 18.65 -29.29 16.45
N ASN A 142 18.20 -28.17 15.86
CA ASN A 142 19.08 -27.32 15.05
C ASN A 142 18.49 -25.91 14.89
N GLN A 143 18.90 -25.03 15.81
CA GLN A 143 19.16 -23.62 15.49
C GLN A 143 20.34 -23.56 14.53
N ALA A 144 20.20 -22.84 13.42
CA ALA A 144 21.20 -21.91 12.86
C ALA A 144 20.87 -21.64 11.38
N TYR A 145 20.24 -20.50 11.09
CA TYR A 145 20.90 -19.54 10.21
C TYR A 145 20.37 -18.13 10.47
N SER A 146 21.33 -17.22 10.63
CA SER A 146 21.21 -15.85 11.08
C SER A 146 20.26 -15.00 10.25
N THR A 147 19.44 -14.22 10.95
CA THR A 147 18.92 -12.95 10.46
C THR A 147 19.99 -11.90 10.74
N GLU A 148 20.86 -11.64 9.78
CA GLU A 148 21.86 -10.57 9.84
C GLU A 148 21.42 -9.44 8.90
N TRP A 149 20.87 -8.40 9.51
CA TRP A 149 20.72 -7.08 8.91
C TRP A 149 22.10 -6.43 9.03
N SER A 150 22.90 -6.47 7.96
CA SER A 150 24.15 -5.70 7.90
C SER A 150 23.86 -4.38 7.20
N ASP A 151 23.73 -3.36 8.04
CA ASP A 151 23.85 -1.94 7.70
C ASP A 151 25.35 -1.66 7.49
N ASP A 152 25.75 -1.44 6.24
CA ASP A 152 27.08 -0.89 5.91
C ASP A 152 26.90 0.25 4.89
N GLU A 153 26.95 1.47 5.41
CA GLU A 153 27.22 2.68 4.63
C GLU A 153 28.61 2.59 3.99
N LEU A 154 28.72 2.77 2.67
CA LEU A 154 29.89 3.41 2.06
C LEU A 154 29.51 4.33 0.88
N PRO A 155 30.25 5.44 0.67
CA PRO A 155 29.86 6.54 -0.22
C PRO A 155 30.58 6.54 -1.59
N ALA A 156 30.13 7.47 -2.44
CA ALA A 156 30.62 7.88 -3.77
C ALA A 156 30.12 6.99 -4.94
N GLY A 157 29.72 7.51 -6.10
CA GLY A 157 29.71 8.85 -6.65
C GLY A 157 29.50 8.73 -8.17
N TYR A 158 28.79 9.69 -8.75
CA TYR A 158 28.67 10.01 -10.18
C TYR A 158 27.87 9.09 -11.15
N SER A 159 26.74 9.68 -11.58
CA SER A 159 26.40 10.00 -12.98
C SER A 159 25.42 9.08 -13.73
N GLY A 160 24.31 9.68 -14.19
CA GLY A 160 23.69 9.29 -15.46
C GLY A 160 22.16 9.21 -15.52
N ASN A 161 21.53 10.36 -15.72
CA ASN A 161 20.40 10.61 -16.65
C ASN A 161 19.02 9.92 -16.48
N GLU A 162 18.01 10.80 -16.31
CA GLU A 162 16.67 10.83 -16.94
C GLU A 162 15.83 9.53 -17.01
N THR A 163 14.66 9.52 -16.37
CA THR A 163 13.34 9.70 -17.02
C THR A 163 12.17 9.31 -16.09
N ASN A 164 11.28 10.29 -15.87
CA ASN A 164 9.82 10.22 -15.84
C ASN A 164 9.13 8.84 -15.68
N GLY A 165 8.25 8.70 -14.68
CA GLY A 165 7.27 7.60 -14.66
C GLY A 165 6.60 7.39 -13.31
N GLY A 166 5.52 8.12 -13.06
CA GLY A 166 4.75 8.07 -11.82
C GLY A 166 4.23 6.67 -11.47
N GLY A 167 4.46 6.30 -10.21
CA GLY A 167 3.90 5.10 -9.59
C GLY A 167 2.39 5.21 -9.38
N ASN A 168 1.69 4.41 -10.19
CA ASN A 168 0.41 3.74 -10.03
C ASN A 168 -0.40 4.00 -8.74
N SER A 169 -1.56 4.59 -8.95
CA SER A 169 -2.76 4.53 -8.13
C SER A 169 -3.38 3.13 -8.28
N PHE A 170 -3.20 2.25 -7.30
CA PHE A 170 -4.04 1.07 -7.14
C PHE A 170 -4.97 1.30 -5.95
N GLU A 171 -6.18 0.75 -6.08
CA GLU A 171 -7.41 0.96 -5.31
C GLU A 171 -8.30 2.06 -5.92
N GLU A 172 -9.51 1.84 -6.40
CA GLU A 172 -10.34 0.65 -6.59
C GLU A 172 -11.52 1.15 -7.44
N ASP A 173 -11.72 0.65 -8.66
CA ASP A 173 -13.05 0.68 -9.29
C ASP A 173 -13.26 -0.60 -10.11
N SER A 174 -13.96 -1.51 -9.45
CA SER A 174 -14.54 -2.74 -9.96
C SER A 174 -15.70 -2.48 -10.95
N GLY A 175 -15.47 -1.62 -11.95
CA GLY A 175 -16.52 -1.08 -12.83
C GLY A 175 -16.35 -1.27 -14.34
N THR A 176 -15.16 -1.65 -14.84
CA THR A 176 -14.95 -1.72 -16.31
C THR A 176 -14.23 -3.00 -16.73
N ARG A 177 -14.99 -4.09 -16.92
CA ARG A 177 -14.51 -5.35 -17.49
C ARG A 177 -14.14 -5.17 -18.96
N GLY A 178 -12.93 -4.69 -19.20
CA GLY A 178 -12.30 -4.65 -20.51
C GLY A 178 -10.90 -4.09 -20.35
N GLY A 179 -9.91 -4.97 -20.28
CA GLY A 179 -8.50 -4.55 -20.22
C GLY A 179 -8.17 -3.56 -21.34
N ILE A 180 -7.23 -2.66 -21.08
CA ILE A 180 -6.76 -1.67 -22.05
C ILE A 180 -6.11 -2.43 -23.20
N ARG A 181 -6.64 -2.26 -24.42
CA ARG A 181 -6.04 -2.88 -25.62
C ARG A 181 -4.75 -2.14 -25.96
N VAL A 182 -3.64 -2.86 -25.96
CA VAL A 182 -2.33 -2.37 -26.39
C VAL A 182 -1.93 -3.04 -27.70
N ARG A 183 -1.15 -2.35 -28.53
CA ARG A 183 -0.56 -2.90 -29.76
C ARG A 183 0.94 -3.02 -29.58
N ALA A 184 1.52 -4.07 -30.14
CA ALA A 184 2.97 -4.21 -30.20
C ALA A 184 3.56 -3.19 -31.19
N LEU A 185 4.79 -2.75 -30.94
CA LEU A 185 5.52 -1.86 -31.84
C LEU A 185 6.47 -2.62 -32.78
N TYR A 186 6.75 -3.88 -32.46
CA TYR A 186 7.56 -4.82 -33.22
C TYR A 186 7.14 -6.24 -32.87
N ASP A 187 7.47 -7.18 -33.76
CA ASP A 187 7.27 -8.61 -33.50
C ASP A 187 8.19 -9.07 -32.36
N TYR A 188 7.63 -9.83 -31.41
CA TYR A 188 8.35 -10.40 -30.29
C TYR A 188 7.97 -11.87 -30.10
N GLU A 189 8.97 -12.72 -29.95
CA GLU A 189 8.84 -14.16 -29.70
C GLU A 189 9.33 -14.46 -28.28
N GLY A 190 8.44 -14.98 -27.43
CA GLY A 190 8.76 -15.31 -26.04
C GLY A 190 9.74 -16.48 -25.96
N GLN A 191 10.73 -16.35 -25.07
CA GLN A 191 11.83 -17.28 -24.91
C GLN A 191 11.58 -18.28 -23.77
N GLU A 192 10.84 -17.87 -22.74
CA GLU A 192 10.49 -18.70 -21.58
C GLU A 192 8.99 -19.07 -21.54
N GLN A 193 8.63 -20.06 -20.73
CA GLN A 193 7.26 -20.64 -20.74
C GLN A 193 6.18 -19.68 -20.22
N ASP A 194 6.57 -18.65 -19.49
CA ASP A 194 5.71 -17.61 -18.93
C ASP A 194 5.67 -16.32 -19.79
N GLU A 195 6.42 -16.27 -20.90
CA GLU A 195 6.44 -15.12 -21.81
C GLU A 195 5.39 -15.22 -22.93
N LEU A 196 4.90 -14.05 -23.39
CA LEU A 196 3.91 -13.94 -24.46
C LEU A 196 4.57 -13.58 -25.79
N THR A 197 4.27 -14.34 -26.85
CA THR A 197 4.63 -14.02 -28.23
C THR A 197 3.56 -13.13 -28.87
N PHE A 198 3.96 -12.04 -29.51
CA PHE A 198 3.04 -11.11 -30.18
C PHE A 198 3.65 -10.49 -31.44
N LYS A 199 2.78 -10.04 -32.34
CA LYS A 199 3.16 -9.37 -33.59
C LYS A 199 2.60 -7.97 -33.65
N ALA A 200 3.33 -7.05 -34.29
CA ALA A 200 2.90 -5.67 -34.51
C ALA A 200 1.87 -5.54 -35.63
#